data_AF-A0A1D8JH28-F1
#
_entry.id   AF-A0A1D8JH28-F1
#
_cell.length_a   1.000
_cell.length_b   1.000
_cell.length_c   1.000
_cell.angle_alpha   90.00
_cell.angle_beta   90.00
_cell.angle_gamma   90.00
#
_symmetry.space_group_name_H-M   'P 1'
#
loop_
_entity.id
_entity.type
_entity.pdbx_description
1 polymer ?
#
loop_
_entity_poly.entity_id
_entity_poly.type
_entity_poly.pdbx_seq_one_letter_code
_entity_poly.pdbx_strand_id
1 'polypeptide(L)'
;MKKIMLLILLPLAAINFILITVHANQDQKKDLIKIIKEFMPPNSSLISPEKPSSTQPIQLYDFNHDGQKEIIFTFEIKEKVQPSPSHFGAIVLKKENADWRKVWETRQKGVGLDFSSLADITGDGTKEYLFGVTIGADIGSELEVFQWVNNSFKKIADVPYHKIDIVKGNPKVGIAVWQKYVGDSYLVDVLKWNDEKLVYDKELYSKYYPKIDRFYRDKISEMDAWFYWYSLADAQIKAEKFEEASKSIQKGISLTEKIPMLDVSQEFNDLTERLKNKRK
;
A
#
# COMPACT_ATOMS: atom_id res chain seq x y z
N MET A 1 24.17 -69.73 3.54
CA MET A 1 23.28 -68.60 3.20
C MET A 1 23.69 -67.41 4.05
N LYS A 2 24.21 -66.35 3.41
CA LYS A 2 24.77 -65.14 4.03
C LYS A 2 23.64 -64.14 4.35
N LYS A 3 23.71 -63.47 5.50
CA LYS A 3 23.16 -62.11 5.68
C LYS A 3 24.18 -61.29 6.46
N ILE A 4 24.76 -60.30 5.79
CA ILE A 4 25.56 -59.22 6.39
C ILE A 4 24.62 -58.02 6.49
N MET A 5 24.45 -57.51 7.71
CA MET A 5 23.67 -56.30 7.98
C MET A 5 24.61 -55.09 7.90
N LEU A 6 24.39 -54.20 6.95
CA LEU A 6 25.14 -52.96 6.78
C LEU A 6 24.39 -51.83 7.49
N LEU A 7 24.96 -51.29 8.58
CA LEU A 7 24.50 -50.07 9.22
C LEU A 7 25.13 -48.87 8.49
N ILE A 8 24.31 -48.03 7.86
CA ILE A 8 24.77 -46.76 7.27
C ILE A 8 24.63 -45.68 8.34
N LEU A 9 25.78 -45.16 8.81
CA LEU A 9 25.88 -43.93 9.60
C LEU A 9 25.66 -42.73 8.66
N LEU A 10 24.62 -41.94 8.89
CA LEU A 10 24.41 -40.65 8.23
C LEU A 10 25.04 -39.53 9.10
N PRO A 11 25.97 -38.70 8.60
CA PRO A 11 26.56 -37.64 9.39
C PRO A 11 25.59 -36.46 9.56
N LEU A 12 25.42 -36.03 10.80
CA LEU A 12 24.88 -34.73 11.21
C LEU A 12 25.68 -33.60 10.51
N ALA A 13 25.19 -33.06 9.40
CA ALA A 13 25.79 -31.89 8.74
C ALA A 13 24.80 -30.72 8.54
N ALA A 14 23.61 -30.79 9.13
CA ALA A 14 22.55 -29.78 8.93
C ALA A 14 22.55 -28.63 9.95
N ILE A 15 23.36 -28.70 11.02
CA ILE A 15 23.23 -27.76 12.16
C ILE A 15 24.13 -26.50 12.01
N ASN A 16 25.19 -26.54 11.20
CA ASN A 16 26.11 -25.39 11.05
C ASN A 16 25.62 -24.31 10.06
N PHE A 17 24.80 -24.64 9.05
CA PHE A 17 24.37 -23.65 8.06
C PHE A 17 23.33 -22.66 8.60
N ILE A 18 22.48 -23.07 9.54
CA ILE A 18 21.46 -22.20 10.13
C ILE A 18 22.12 -21.13 11.04
N LEU A 19 23.16 -21.50 11.80
CA LEU A 19 23.81 -20.56 12.73
C LEU A 19 24.59 -19.45 12.01
N ILE A 20 25.24 -19.77 10.88
CA ILE A 20 26.04 -18.83 10.08
C ILE A 20 25.15 -17.80 9.40
N THR A 21 24.01 -18.22 8.85
CA THR A 21 23.06 -17.30 8.18
C THR A 21 22.39 -16.34 9.17
N VAL A 22 22.09 -16.79 10.39
CA VAL A 22 21.56 -15.93 11.46
C VAL A 22 22.61 -14.91 11.92
N HIS A 23 23.86 -15.31 12.12
CA HIS A 23 24.94 -14.39 12.53
C HIS A 23 25.26 -13.35 11.44
N ALA A 24 25.41 -13.77 10.18
CA ALA A 24 25.68 -12.86 9.07
C ALA A 24 24.58 -11.80 8.90
N ASN A 25 23.32 -12.19 9.08
CA ASN A 25 22.18 -11.26 9.00
C ASN A 25 22.13 -10.28 10.20
N GLN A 26 22.53 -10.73 11.40
CA GLN A 26 22.61 -9.87 12.58
C GLN A 26 23.75 -8.85 12.48
N ASP A 27 24.91 -9.24 11.98
CA ASP A 27 26.05 -8.33 11.84
C ASP A 27 25.84 -7.32 10.70
N GLN A 28 25.28 -7.76 9.58
CA GLN A 28 24.84 -6.85 8.51
C GLN A 28 23.83 -5.81 9.02
N LYS A 29 22.88 -6.22 9.87
CA LYS A 29 21.90 -5.31 10.47
C LYS A 29 22.56 -4.30 11.42
N LYS A 30 23.55 -4.71 12.23
CA LYS A 30 24.29 -3.80 13.11
C LYS A 30 25.07 -2.75 12.32
N ASP A 31 25.69 -3.16 11.22
CA ASP A 31 26.45 -2.27 10.34
C ASP A 31 25.54 -1.21 9.70
N LEU A 32 24.37 -1.63 9.20
CA LEU A 32 23.35 -0.69 8.68
C LEU A 32 22.90 0.32 9.73
N ILE A 33 22.65 -0.12 10.96
CA ILE A 33 22.26 0.76 12.05
C ILE A 33 23.36 1.77 12.38
N LYS A 34 24.64 1.37 12.33
CA LYS A 34 25.76 2.28 12.54
C LYS A 34 25.78 3.38 11.49
N ILE A 35 25.65 3.02 10.21
CA ILE A 35 25.57 3.97 9.09
C ILE A 35 24.40 4.93 9.29
N ILE A 36 23.19 4.41 9.50
CA ILE A 36 21.97 5.22 9.56
C ILE A 36 22.00 6.21 10.73
N LYS A 37 22.57 5.84 11.88
CA LYS A 37 22.67 6.73 13.05
C LYS A 37 23.38 8.05 12.75
N GLU A 38 24.31 8.07 11.81
CA GLU A 38 25.03 9.29 11.40
C GLU A 38 24.13 10.26 10.61
N PHE A 39 23.05 9.76 10.01
CA PHE A 39 22.11 10.53 9.17
C PHE A 39 20.74 10.74 9.83
N MET A 40 20.48 10.13 10.99
CA MET A 40 19.21 10.27 11.70
C MET A 40 18.97 11.73 12.11
N PRO A 41 17.78 12.30 11.81
CA PRO A 41 17.43 13.62 12.31
C PRO A 41 17.47 13.67 13.84
N PRO A 42 17.77 14.83 14.44
CA PRO A 42 17.75 14.98 15.89
C PRO A 42 16.35 14.70 16.46
N ASN A 43 16.31 14.08 17.64
CA ASN A 43 15.05 13.68 18.32
C ASN A 43 14.15 12.76 17.50
N SER A 44 14.71 11.96 16.60
CA SER A 44 13.97 10.97 15.83
C SER A 44 14.22 9.54 16.29
N SER A 45 13.27 8.66 15.97
CA SER A 45 13.40 7.21 16.13
C SER A 45 13.01 6.50 14.85
N LEU A 46 13.65 5.37 14.55
CA LEU A 46 13.24 4.50 13.45
C LEU A 46 11.83 3.97 13.70
N ILE A 47 11.00 3.96 12.65
CA ILE A 47 9.61 3.52 12.74
C ILE A 47 9.24 2.65 11.53
N SER A 48 8.54 1.55 11.77
CA SER A 48 8.01 0.69 10.71
C SER A 48 6.65 1.24 10.25
N PRO A 49 6.30 1.16 8.97
CA PRO A 49 4.95 1.49 8.53
C PRO A 49 3.95 0.45 9.05
N GLU A 50 2.68 0.82 9.13
CA GLU A 50 1.60 -0.14 9.41
C GLU A 50 1.41 -1.14 8.26
N LYS A 51 1.59 -0.67 7.02
CA LYS A 51 1.38 -1.40 5.78
C LYS A 51 2.56 -1.24 4.79
N PRO A 52 2.85 -2.28 4.00
CA PRO A 52 2.45 -3.67 4.21
C PRO A 52 2.96 -4.20 5.55
N SER A 53 2.22 -5.12 6.17
CA SER A 53 2.64 -5.71 7.45
C SER A 53 4.04 -6.34 7.36
N SER A 54 4.79 -6.27 8.45
CA SER A 54 6.17 -6.78 8.56
C SER A 54 7.24 -5.99 7.79
N THR A 55 6.87 -4.91 7.10
CA THR A 55 7.87 -4.01 6.48
C THR A 55 8.78 -3.44 7.57
N GLN A 56 10.09 -3.59 7.38
CA GLN A 56 11.09 -3.10 8.30
C GLN A 56 11.31 -1.60 8.10
N PRO A 57 11.78 -0.86 9.14
CA PRO A 57 12.04 0.57 9.01
C PRO A 57 13.25 0.88 8.11
N ILE A 58 13.97 -0.16 7.68
CA ILE A 58 15.14 -0.07 6.80
C ILE A 58 14.89 -1.02 5.63
N GLN A 59 14.99 -0.50 4.42
CA GLN A 59 14.87 -1.24 3.16
C GLN A 59 16.13 -1.02 2.32
N LEU A 60 16.50 -2.02 1.52
CA LEU A 60 17.66 -1.96 0.62
C LEU A 60 17.20 -2.25 -0.79
N TYR A 61 17.54 -1.38 -1.73
CA TYR A 61 17.22 -1.55 -3.14
C TYR A 61 18.25 -0.84 -4.02
N ASP A 62 18.57 -1.43 -5.17
CA ASP A 62 19.54 -0.90 -6.14
C ASP A 62 18.74 -0.13 -7.20
N PHE A 63 18.63 1.19 -7.03
CA PHE A 63 17.80 2.04 -7.89
C PHE A 63 18.47 2.39 -9.21
N ASN A 64 19.79 2.43 -9.24
CA ASN A 64 20.57 2.78 -10.43
C ASN A 64 21.16 1.56 -11.15
N HIS A 65 20.87 0.34 -10.66
CA HIS A 65 21.31 -0.93 -11.21
C HIS A 65 22.83 -1.07 -11.32
N ASP A 66 23.56 -0.49 -10.36
CA ASP A 66 25.03 -0.54 -10.31
C ASP A 66 25.59 -1.71 -9.48
N GLY A 67 24.70 -2.52 -8.92
CA GLY A 67 25.01 -3.66 -8.05
C GLY A 67 25.18 -3.29 -6.57
N GLN A 68 25.16 -2.01 -6.22
CA GLN A 68 25.18 -1.51 -4.84
C GLN A 68 23.80 -1.00 -4.46
N LYS A 69 23.24 -1.56 -3.38
CA LYS A 69 21.91 -1.13 -2.91
C LYS A 69 22.01 0.18 -2.13
N GLU A 70 21.15 1.12 -2.47
CA GLU A 70 20.81 2.25 -1.60
C GLU A 70 20.08 1.77 -0.33
N ILE A 71 20.23 2.56 0.73
CA ILE A 71 19.54 2.38 2.00
C ILE A 71 18.38 3.36 2.07
N ILE A 72 17.18 2.86 2.28
CA ILE A 72 16.00 3.67 2.61
C ILE A 72 15.66 3.41 4.06
N PHE A 73 15.47 4.46 4.85
CA PHE A 73 14.97 4.28 6.21
C PHE A 73 13.91 5.30 6.58
N THR A 74 12.93 4.85 7.36
CA THR A 74 11.81 5.65 7.85
C THR A 74 11.98 6.02 9.32
N PHE A 75 11.61 7.24 9.66
CA PHE A 75 11.76 7.80 11.00
C PHE A 75 10.53 8.60 11.42
N GLU A 76 10.37 8.74 12.73
CA GLU A 76 9.41 9.62 13.38
C GLU A 76 10.18 10.66 14.21
N ILE A 77 9.86 11.94 14.04
CA ILE A 77 10.21 13.02 14.98
C ILE A 77 8.95 13.29 15.80
N LYS A 78 8.98 12.87 17.07
CA LYS A 78 7.85 13.03 17.99
C LYS A 78 7.66 14.49 18.38
N GLU A 79 6.43 14.97 18.28
CA GLU A 79 6.09 16.27 18.86
C GLU A 79 6.10 16.21 20.39
N LYS A 80 6.58 17.30 21.01
CA LYS A 80 6.74 17.37 22.47
C LYS A 80 5.41 17.56 23.20
N VAL A 81 4.40 18.11 22.53
CA VAL A 81 3.11 18.48 23.12
C VAL A 81 1.99 17.81 22.35
N GLN A 82 1.40 16.78 22.96
CA GLN A 82 0.16 16.18 22.46
C GLN A 82 -1.00 17.18 22.58
N PRO A 83 -1.98 17.20 21.64
CA PRO A 83 -2.19 16.26 20.54
C PRO A 83 -1.53 16.69 19.21
N SER A 84 -0.43 17.45 19.24
CA SER A 84 0.19 17.93 18.00
C SER A 84 0.70 16.76 17.16
N PRO A 85 0.39 16.71 15.86
CA PRO A 85 0.81 15.59 15.03
C PRO A 85 2.33 15.58 14.86
N SER A 86 2.94 14.40 15.01
CA SER A 86 4.37 14.12 14.78
C SER A 86 4.75 14.38 13.31
N HIS A 87 6.05 14.40 13.04
CA HIS A 87 6.57 14.35 11.68
C HIS A 87 7.11 12.97 11.36
N PHE A 88 6.60 12.37 10.29
CA PHE A 88 7.10 11.10 9.75
C PHE A 88 7.91 11.41 8.49
N GLY A 89 9.02 10.70 8.30
CA GLY A 89 9.87 10.93 7.14
C GLY A 89 10.61 9.70 6.68
N ALA A 90 11.25 9.84 5.53
CA ALA A 90 12.12 8.84 4.94
C ALA A 90 13.39 9.51 4.43
N ILE A 91 14.51 8.82 4.55
CA ILE A 91 15.81 9.22 4.01
C ILE A 91 16.33 8.12 3.10
N VAL A 92 16.98 8.52 2.00
CA VAL A 92 17.78 7.62 1.16
C VAL A 92 19.25 7.96 1.27
N LEU A 93 20.04 6.93 1.53
CA LEU A 93 21.49 6.97 1.50
C LEU A 93 22.00 6.20 0.30
N LYS A 94 22.98 6.77 -0.38
CA LYS A 94 23.74 6.13 -1.44
C LYS A 94 25.21 6.06 -1.04
N LYS A 95 25.88 4.99 -1.45
CA LYS A 95 27.33 4.89 -1.29
C LYS A 95 28.01 5.57 -2.48
N GLU A 96 28.85 6.56 -2.21
CA GLU A 96 29.72 7.21 -3.20
C GLU A 96 31.17 6.96 -2.81
N ASN A 97 31.91 6.25 -3.65
CA ASN A 97 33.25 5.75 -3.33
C ASN A 97 33.24 4.85 -2.08
N ALA A 98 33.84 5.32 -0.97
CA ALA A 98 33.90 4.61 0.30
C ALA A 98 32.82 5.07 1.30
N ASP A 99 32.19 6.22 1.07
CA ASP A 99 31.37 6.91 2.08
C ASP A 99 29.89 6.88 1.73
N TRP A 100 29.05 6.83 2.76
CA TRP A 100 27.61 7.00 2.60
C TRP A 100 27.26 8.48 2.55
N ARG A 101 26.29 8.83 1.71
CA ARG A 101 25.76 10.19 1.59
C ARG A 101 24.25 10.17 1.53
N LYS A 102 23.62 11.15 2.17
CA LYS A 102 22.19 11.41 2.03
C LYS A 102 21.93 12.05 0.67
N VAL A 103 21.17 11.35 -0.17
CA VAL A 103 20.82 11.81 -1.52
C VAL A 103 19.37 12.26 -1.63
N TRP A 104 18.53 11.94 -0.63
CA TRP A 104 17.16 12.39 -0.58
C TRP A 104 16.57 12.31 0.85
N GLU A 105 15.58 13.15 1.13
CA GLU A 105 14.78 13.16 2.36
C GLU A 105 13.38 13.72 2.09
N THR A 106 12.35 13.13 2.71
CA THR A 106 11.01 13.72 2.84
C THR A 106 10.54 13.73 4.29
N ARG A 107 9.63 14.64 4.60
CA ARG A 107 8.94 14.75 5.90
C ARG A 107 7.51 15.20 5.69
N GLN A 108 6.59 14.56 6.39
CA GLN A 108 5.18 14.91 6.39
C GLN A 108 4.63 14.88 7.81
N LYS A 109 3.77 15.85 8.13
CA LYS A 109 3.10 15.93 9.43
C LYS A 109 1.88 15.02 9.43
N GLY A 110 1.71 14.25 10.50
CA GLY A 110 0.58 13.33 10.64
C GLY A 110 0.50 12.67 12.00
N VAL A 111 -0.38 11.69 12.12
CA VAL A 111 -0.59 10.92 13.35
C VAL A 111 -0.01 9.49 13.28
N GLY A 112 0.43 9.05 12.11
CA GLY A 112 1.05 7.74 11.92
C GLY A 112 1.71 7.57 10.55
N LEU A 113 2.66 6.65 10.46
CA LEU A 113 3.21 6.17 9.18
C LEU A 113 2.39 4.96 8.70
N ASP A 114 1.42 5.17 7.81
CA ASP A 114 0.56 4.08 7.33
C ASP A 114 1.28 3.19 6.32
N PHE A 115 1.98 3.78 5.34
CA PHE A 115 2.49 3.03 4.19
C PHE A 115 3.96 3.34 3.90
N SER A 116 4.77 2.31 3.67
CA SER A 116 6.12 2.47 3.11
C SER A 116 6.47 1.21 2.33
N SER A 117 6.68 1.31 1.02
CA SER A 117 6.99 0.15 0.18
C SER A 117 7.66 0.53 -1.14
N LEU A 118 8.12 -0.50 -1.86
CA LEU A 118 8.72 -0.38 -3.18
C LEU A 118 7.92 -1.16 -4.21
N ALA A 119 7.50 -0.51 -5.29
CA ALA A 119 6.76 -1.13 -6.38
C ALA A 119 7.10 -0.45 -7.72
N ASP A 120 7.19 -1.23 -8.79
CA ASP A 120 7.42 -0.73 -10.16
C ASP A 120 6.08 -0.22 -10.74
N ILE A 121 5.71 0.99 -10.32
CA ILE A 121 4.48 1.69 -10.67
C ILE A 121 4.54 2.23 -12.10
N THR A 122 5.71 2.68 -12.54
CA THR A 122 5.94 3.20 -13.90
C THR A 122 6.09 2.10 -14.93
N GLY A 123 6.48 0.89 -14.51
CA GLY A 123 6.70 -0.26 -15.40
C GLY A 123 8.03 -0.19 -16.15
N ASP A 124 8.96 0.65 -15.70
CA ASP A 124 10.29 0.81 -16.30
C ASP A 124 11.32 -0.22 -15.81
N GLY A 125 10.92 -1.09 -14.87
CA GLY A 125 11.76 -2.12 -14.25
C GLY A 125 12.48 -1.65 -12.98
N THR A 126 12.43 -0.36 -12.67
CA THR A 126 12.91 0.23 -11.42
C THR A 126 11.73 0.51 -10.51
N LYS A 127 11.82 0.10 -9.25
CA LYS A 127 10.73 0.36 -8.31
C LYS A 127 10.69 1.82 -7.89
N GLU A 128 9.51 2.41 -7.92
CA GLU A 128 9.20 3.64 -7.19
C GLU A 128 9.14 3.38 -5.68
N TYR A 129 9.42 4.43 -4.92
CA TYR A 129 9.20 4.46 -3.49
C TYR A 129 7.85 5.08 -3.16
N LEU A 130 7.03 4.35 -2.41
CA LEU A 130 5.70 4.74 -1.97
C LEU A 130 5.75 5.03 -0.48
N PHE A 131 5.38 6.23 -0.08
CA PHE A 131 5.44 6.71 1.31
C PHE A 131 4.09 7.33 1.68
N GLY A 132 3.44 6.83 2.73
CA GLY A 132 2.10 7.23 3.10
C GLY A 132 1.96 7.55 4.59
N VAL A 133 1.43 8.73 4.88
CA VAL A 133 1.26 9.23 6.26
C VAL A 133 -0.21 9.47 6.56
N THR A 134 -0.66 8.97 7.71
CA THR A 134 -2.01 9.21 8.22
C THR A 134 -2.11 10.65 8.69
N ILE A 135 -3.00 11.44 8.10
CA ILE A 135 -3.25 12.83 8.49
C ILE A 135 -4.20 12.87 9.69
N GLY A 136 -5.24 12.04 9.67
CA GLY A 136 -6.21 11.89 10.75
C GLY A 136 -7.26 10.83 10.42
N ALA A 137 -7.94 10.30 11.43
CA ALA A 137 -8.86 9.16 11.27
C ALA A 137 -10.00 9.41 10.26
N ASP A 138 -10.53 10.63 10.20
CA ASP A 138 -11.61 11.01 9.28
C ASP A 138 -11.12 11.59 7.95
N ILE A 139 -9.89 12.09 7.90
CA ILE A 139 -9.28 12.63 6.68
C ILE A 139 -8.65 11.50 5.85
N GLY A 140 -8.16 10.47 6.53
CA GLY A 140 -7.38 9.38 5.97
C GLY A 140 -5.88 9.69 5.96
N SER A 141 -5.23 9.10 4.98
CA SER A 141 -3.80 9.15 4.74
C SER A 141 -3.52 9.75 3.38
N GLU A 142 -2.34 10.33 3.21
CA GLU A 142 -1.85 10.82 1.94
C GLU A 142 -0.71 9.91 1.47
N LEU A 143 -0.77 9.43 0.23
CA LEU A 143 0.32 8.67 -0.39
C LEU A 143 1.14 9.62 -1.25
N GLU A 144 2.46 9.58 -1.14
CA GLU A 144 3.38 10.17 -2.11
C GLU A 144 4.15 9.05 -2.84
N VAL A 145 4.27 9.19 -4.16
CA VAL A 145 5.01 8.24 -5.03
C VAL A 145 6.23 8.95 -5.60
N PHE A 146 7.39 8.33 -5.43
CA PHE A 146 8.68 8.88 -5.81
C PHE A 146 9.39 7.99 -6.82
N GLN A 147 9.79 8.59 -7.95
CA GLN A 147 10.61 7.94 -8.97
C GLN A 147 12.08 8.33 -8.81
N TRP A 148 12.97 7.37 -9.00
CA TRP A 148 14.40 7.62 -8.99
C TRP A 148 14.85 8.28 -10.29
N VAL A 149 15.39 9.49 -10.19
CA VAL A 149 15.85 10.29 -11.32
C VAL A 149 17.15 11.00 -10.93
N ASN A 150 18.19 10.88 -11.76
CA ASN A 150 19.47 11.58 -11.57
C ASN A 150 20.10 11.40 -10.17
N ASN A 151 20.15 10.16 -9.66
CA ASN A 151 20.69 9.80 -8.33
C ASN A 151 19.93 10.39 -7.13
N SER A 152 18.65 10.75 -7.30
CA SER A 152 17.77 11.17 -6.20
C SER A 152 16.32 10.78 -6.49
N PHE A 153 15.41 11.05 -5.57
CA PHE A 153 13.98 10.85 -5.77
C PHE A 153 13.27 12.14 -6.19
N LYS A 154 12.36 12.01 -7.15
CA LYS A 154 11.42 13.05 -7.56
C LYS A 154 9.99 12.56 -7.28
N LYS A 155 9.16 13.38 -6.64
CA LYS A 155 7.73 13.08 -6.50
C LYS A 155 7.06 13.11 -7.87
N ILE A 156 6.33 12.06 -8.21
CA ILE A 156 5.59 11.94 -9.48
C ILE A 156 4.08 11.87 -9.28
N ALA A 157 3.60 11.50 -8.10
CA ALA A 157 2.18 11.49 -7.77
C ALA A 157 1.94 11.66 -6.27
N ASP A 158 0.75 12.12 -5.93
CA ASP A 158 0.15 11.98 -4.61
C ASP A 158 -1.33 11.59 -4.72
N VAL A 159 -1.82 10.81 -3.76
CA VAL A 159 -3.20 10.27 -3.74
C VAL A 159 -3.68 10.10 -2.30
N PRO A 160 -4.81 10.69 -1.91
CA PRO A 160 -5.42 10.42 -0.61
C PRO A 160 -6.05 9.03 -0.57
N TYR A 161 -6.08 8.40 0.60
CA TYR A 161 -6.69 7.10 0.81
C TYR A 161 -7.06 6.84 2.28
N HIS A 162 -8.01 5.96 2.53
CA HIS A 162 -8.28 5.41 3.87
C HIS A 162 -7.83 3.96 4.01
N LYS A 163 -7.81 3.21 2.90
CA LYS A 163 -7.11 1.93 2.77
C LYS A 163 -6.41 1.87 1.43
N ILE A 164 -5.30 1.16 1.39
CA ILE A 164 -4.45 1.05 0.20
C ILE A 164 -3.97 -0.38 0.02
N ASP A 165 -3.89 -0.82 -1.24
CA ASP A 165 -3.28 -2.08 -1.63
C ASP A 165 -2.52 -1.95 -2.95
N ILE A 166 -1.41 -2.68 -3.09
CA ILE A 166 -0.72 -2.83 -4.37
C ILE A 166 -1.38 -3.94 -5.18
N VAL A 167 -1.78 -3.63 -6.41
CA VAL A 167 -2.46 -4.54 -7.33
C VAL A 167 -1.47 -5.00 -8.39
N LYS A 168 -1.16 -6.30 -8.42
CA LYS A 168 -0.28 -6.89 -9.42
C LYS A 168 -1.10 -7.48 -10.58
N GLY A 169 -1.06 -6.82 -11.72
CA GLY A 169 -1.67 -7.23 -13.00
C GLY A 169 -0.85 -8.27 -13.78
N ASN A 170 0.48 -8.25 -13.68
CA ASN A 170 1.46 -8.98 -14.51
C ASN A 170 1.35 -8.62 -16.02
N PRO A 171 2.24 -7.78 -16.56
CA PRO A 171 3.34 -7.05 -15.90
C PRO A 171 2.86 -5.79 -15.16
N LYS A 172 1.62 -5.35 -15.40
CA LYS A 172 1.06 -4.10 -14.84
C LYS A 172 1.10 -4.10 -13.32
N VAL A 173 1.42 -2.96 -12.73
CA VAL A 173 1.26 -2.68 -11.30
C VAL A 173 0.34 -1.48 -11.15
N GLY A 174 -0.54 -1.52 -10.16
CA GLY A 174 -1.38 -0.39 -9.81
C GLY A 174 -1.61 -0.31 -8.31
N ILE A 175 -2.38 0.70 -7.92
CA ILE A 175 -2.67 1.03 -6.53
C ILE A 175 -4.19 1.05 -6.38
N ALA A 176 -4.73 0.19 -5.52
CA ALA A 176 -6.11 0.27 -5.10
C ALA A 176 -6.22 1.23 -3.93
N VAL A 177 -7.02 2.28 -4.08
CA VAL A 177 -7.29 3.26 -3.02
C VAL A 177 -8.76 3.19 -2.63
N TRP A 178 -9.00 3.08 -1.33
CA TRP A 178 -10.33 3.00 -0.73
C TRP A 178 -10.59 4.31 -0.01
N GLN A 179 -11.58 5.07 -0.45
CA GLN A 179 -11.94 6.35 0.14
C GLN A 179 -13.20 6.19 0.97
N LYS A 180 -13.14 6.58 2.25
CA LYS A 180 -14.28 6.51 3.15
C LYS A 180 -15.43 7.31 2.56
N TYR A 181 -16.61 6.71 2.59
CA TYR A 181 -17.83 7.31 2.08
C TYR A 181 -18.82 7.56 3.21
N VAL A 182 -19.54 6.54 3.68
CA VAL A 182 -20.45 6.64 4.83
C VAL A 182 -20.15 5.53 5.83
N GLY A 183 -20.01 5.87 7.12
CA GLY A 183 -19.65 4.91 8.15
C GLY A 183 -18.32 4.23 7.85
N ASP A 184 -18.32 2.91 7.77
CA ASP A 184 -17.18 2.07 7.37
C ASP A 184 -17.30 1.54 5.93
N SER A 185 -18.06 2.22 5.06
CA SER A 185 -18.08 1.98 3.61
C SER A 185 -17.08 2.85 2.86
N TYR A 186 -16.73 2.41 1.65
CA TYR A 186 -15.65 2.98 0.84
C TYR A 186 -15.96 2.99 -0.67
N LEU A 187 -15.69 4.09 -1.34
CA LEU A 187 -15.58 4.08 -2.80
C LEU A 187 -14.15 3.71 -3.18
N VAL A 188 -14.03 2.77 -4.12
CA VAL A 188 -12.72 2.19 -4.47
C VAL A 188 -12.39 2.55 -5.91
N ASP A 189 -11.16 2.99 -6.12
CA ASP A 189 -10.53 3.10 -7.44
C ASP A 189 -9.25 2.29 -7.49
N VAL A 190 -8.93 1.78 -8.68
CA VAL A 190 -7.65 1.13 -8.95
C VAL A 190 -6.94 1.94 -10.01
N LEU A 191 -5.80 2.49 -9.63
CA LEU A 191 -5.04 3.47 -10.39
C LEU A 191 -3.78 2.84 -10.98
N LYS A 192 -3.42 3.24 -12.20
CA LYS A 192 -2.13 2.95 -12.83
C LYS A 192 -1.45 4.24 -13.24
N TRP A 193 -0.14 4.18 -13.44
CA TRP A 193 0.59 5.25 -14.11
C TRP A 193 0.30 5.26 -15.61
N ASN A 194 0.16 6.44 -16.21
CA ASN A 194 -0.03 6.63 -17.66
C ASN A 194 1.05 7.52 -18.28
N ASP A 195 2.26 7.51 -17.73
CA ASP A 195 3.42 8.36 -18.08
C ASP A 195 3.34 9.81 -17.58
N GLU A 196 2.17 10.26 -17.13
CA GLU A 196 1.95 11.63 -16.62
C GLU A 196 1.42 11.65 -15.18
N LYS A 197 0.43 10.81 -14.89
CA LYS A 197 -0.27 10.77 -13.60
C LYS A 197 -0.87 9.40 -13.30
N LEU A 198 -1.35 9.23 -12.07
CA LEU A 198 -2.16 8.08 -11.71
C LEU A 198 -3.58 8.25 -12.25
N VAL A 199 -4.06 7.27 -13.01
CA VAL A 199 -5.40 7.25 -13.63
C VAL A 199 -6.08 5.92 -13.40
N TYR A 200 -7.42 5.93 -13.38
CA TYR A 200 -8.22 4.72 -13.28
C TYR A 200 -7.84 3.69 -14.37
N ASP A 201 -7.66 2.43 -13.97
CA ASP A 201 -7.44 1.31 -14.87
C ASP A 201 -8.49 0.22 -14.70
N LYS A 202 -9.30 0.02 -15.75
CA LYS A 202 -10.39 -0.94 -15.78
C LYS A 202 -9.93 -2.40 -15.61
N GLU A 203 -8.78 -2.77 -16.17
CA GLU A 203 -8.31 -4.15 -16.16
C GLU A 203 -7.83 -4.54 -14.75
N LEU A 204 -6.98 -3.70 -14.15
CA LEU A 204 -6.55 -3.87 -12.77
C LEU A 204 -7.72 -3.77 -11.80
N TYR A 205 -8.68 -2.88 -12.06
CA TYR A 205 -9.92 -2.81 -11.28
C TYR A 205 -10.67 -4.14 -11.28
N SER A 206 -10.91 -4.69 -12.47
CA SER A 206 -11.62 -5.96 -12.64
C SER A 206 -10.90 -7.13 -11.94
N LYS A 207 -9.56 -7.11 -11.97
CA LYS A 207 -8.73 -8.09 -11.25
C LYS A 207 -8.84 -7.95 -9.73
N TYR A 208 -8.97 -6.73 -9.23
CA TYR A 208 -9.05 -6.42 -7.81
C TYR A 208 -10.48 -6.55 -7.23
N TYR A 209 -11.50 -6.46 -8.09
CA TYR A 209 -12.92 -6.50 -7.73
C TYR A 209 -13.32 -7.66 -6.79
N PRO A 210 -12.83 -8.91 -6.93
CA PRO A 210 -13.22 -9.99 -6.02
C PRO A 210 -12.93 -9.68 -4.54
N LYS A 211 -11.90 -8.87 -4.23
CA LYS A 211 -11.61 -8.42 -2.86
C LYS A 211 -12.62 -7.38 -2.39
N ILE A 212 -13.05 -6.49 -3.28
CA ILE A 212 -14.09 -5.47 -3.01
C ILE A 212 -15.45 -6.15 -2.77
N ASP A 213 -15.83 -7.07 -3.65
CA ASP A 213 -17.09 -7.83 -3.57
C ASP A 213 -17.17 -8.62 -2.27
N ARG A 214 -16.10 -9.33 -1.88
CA ARG A 214 -16.05 -10.04 -0.60
C ARG A 214 -16.22 -9.11 0.59
N PHE A 215 -15.47 -7.99 0.62
CA PHE A 215 -15.56 -7.01 1.70
C PHE A 215 -17.01 -6.52 1.91
N TYR A 216 -17.72 -6.20 0.82
CA TYR A 216 -19.09 -5.73 0.93
C TYR A 216 -20.09 -6.83 1.26
N ARG A 217 -19.91 -8.05 0.76
CA ARG A 217 -20.76 -9.18 1.16
C ARG A 217 -20.66 -9.47 2.64
N ASP A 218 -19.45 -9.43 3.20
CA ASP A 218 -19.22 -9.59 4.64
C ASP A 218 -19.95 -8.48 5.41
N LYS A 219 -19.77 -7.21 5.02
CA LYS A 219 -20.44 -6.05 5.64
C LYS A 219 -21.97 -6.11 5.58
N ILE A 220 -22.53 -6.47 4.43
CA ILE A 220 -23.98 -6.61 4.23
C ILE A 220 -24.55 -7.77 5.08
N SER A 221 -23.76 -8.84 5.28
CA SER A 221 -24.18 -9.95 6.15
C SER A 221 -24.23 -9.56 7.63
N GLU A 222 -23.39 -8.62 8.05
CA GLU A 222 -23.40 -8.04 9.41
C GLU A 222 -24.56 -7.05 9.57
N MET A 223 -24.81 -6.20 8.56
CA MET A 223 -25.85 -5.18 8.59
C MET A 223 -26.36 -4.83 7.18
N ASP A 224 -27.66 -5.00 6.97
CA ASP A 224 -28.34 -4.67 5.71
C ASP A 224 -28.61 -3.16 5.58
N ALA A 225 -27.54 -2.38 5.30
CA ALA A 225 -27.58 -0.92 5.22
C ALA A 225 -27.42 -0.40 3.77
N TRP A 226 -28.13 0.69 3.45
CA TRP A 226 -28.18 1.26 2.10
C TRP A 226 -26.79 1.65 1.56
N PHE A 227 -25.90 2.18 2.39
CA PHE A 227 -24.59 2.69 1.95
C PHE A 227 -23.61 1.56 1.56
N TYR A 228 -23.79 0.35 2.10
CA TYR A 228 -23.05 -0.82 1.62
C TYR A 228 -23.54 -1.25 0.24
N TRP A 229 -24.85 -1.25 0.01
CA TRP A 229 -25.42 -1.54 -1.31
C TRP A 229 -25.05 -0.50 -2.35
N TYR A 230 -25.02 0.78 -1.97
CA TYR A 230 -24.54 1.87 -2.81
C TYR A 230 -23.08 1.64 -3.25
N SER A 231 -22.19 1.40 -2.27
CA SER A 231 -20.76 1.21 -2.54
C SER A 231 -20.48 -0.06 -3.34
N LEU A 232 -21.24 -1.15 -3.08
CA LEU A 232 -21.16 -2.38 -3.86
C LEU A 232 -21.65 -2.17 -5.30
N ALA A 233 -22.75 -1.42 -5.50
CA ALA A 233 -23.27 -1.10 -6.82
C ALA A 233 -22.28 -0.26 -7.64
N ASP A 234 -21.66 0.77 -7.04
CA ASP A 234 -20.58 1.54 -7.68
C ASP A 234 -19.46 0.62 -8.15
N ALA A 235 -19.02 -0.30 -7.27
CA ALA A 235 -17.97 -1.25 -7.60
C ALA A 235 -18.35 -2.22 -8.71
N GLN A 236 -19.59 -2.71 -8.71
CA GLN A 236 -20.13 -3.58 -9.75
C GLN A 236 -20.22 -2.88 -11.11
N ILE A 237 -20.60 -1.59 -11.15
CA ILE A 237 -20.57 -0.80 -12.39
C ILE A 237 -19.15 -0.70 -12.92
N LYS A 238 -18.18 -0.36 -12.06
CA LYS A 238 -16.75 -0.25 -12.43
C LYS A 238 -16.15 -1.58 -12.91
N ALA A 239 -16.63 -2.71 -12.40
CA ALA A 239 -16.23 -4.07 -12.82
C ALA A 239 -17.10 -4.67 -13.94
N GLU A 240 -18.00 -3.89 -14.54
CA GLU A 240 -18.94 -4.32 -15.60
C GLU A 240 -19.86 -5.50 -15.21
N LYS A 241 -20.17 -5.62 -13.92
CA LYS A 241 -21.16 -6.54 -13.36
C LYS A 241 -22.53 -5.89 -13.36
N PHE A 242 -23.01 -5.56 -14.56
CA PHE A 242 -24.15 -4.66 -14.74
C PHE A 242 -25.48 -5.22 -14.22
N GLU A 243 -25.68 -6.53 -14.27
CA GLU A 243 -26.90 -7.17 -13.74
C GLU A 243 -26.88 -7.21 -12.22
N GLU A 244 -25.74 -7.50 -11.63
CA GLU A 244 -25.51 -7.42 -10.19
C GLU A 244 -25.65 -5.99 -9.69
N ALA A 245 -25.08 -5.01 -10.40
CA ALA A 245 -25.23 -3.58 -10.10
C ALA A 245 -26.70 -3.17 -10.06
N SER A 246 -27.49 -3.57 -11.06
CA SER A 246 -28.92 -3.26 -11.09
C SER A 246 -29.66 -3.80 -9.87
N LYS A 247 -29.35 -5.05 -9.44
CA LYS A 247 -29.95 -5.66 -8.24
C LYS A 247 -29.53 -4.93 -6.96
N SER A 248 -28.26 -4.58 -6.84
CA SER A 248 -27.73 -3.84 -5.69
C SER A 248 -28.35 -2.44 -5.58
N ILE A 249 -28.51 -1.72 -6.70
CA ILE A 249 -29.20 -0.42 -6.74
C ILE A 249 -30.65 -0.56 -6.25
N GLN A 250 -31.41 -1.51 -6.81
CA GLN A 250 -32.80 -1.74 -6.40
C GLN A 250 -32.92 -2.06 -4.91
N LYS A 251 -32.03 -2.91 -4.41
CA LYS A 251 -31.97 -3.27 -2.99
C LYS A 251 -31.67 -2.04 -2.13
N GLY A 252 -30.69 -1.21 -2.51
CA GLY A 252 -30.36 0.04 -1.84
C GLY A 252 -31.55 1.01 -1.77
N ILE A 253 -32.23 1.26 -2.90
CA ILE A 253 -33.43 2.11 -2.97
C ILE A 253 -34.54 1.59 -2.04
N SER A 254 -34.79 0.28 -2.01
CA SER A 254 -35.82 -0.30 -1.14
C SER A 254 -35.56 -0.10 0.36
N LEU A 255 -34.30 0.11 0.75
CA LEU A 255 -33.92 0.41 2.14
C LEU A 255 -34.14 1.89 2.48
N THR A 256 -33.97 2.79 1.51
CA THR A 256 -34.17 4.24 1.69
C THR A 256 -35.63 4.65 1.65
N GLU A 257 -36.51 3.89 0.98
CA GLU A 257 -37.96 4.13 1.02
C GLU A 257 -38.55 3.97 2.44
N LYS A 258 -37.87 3.22 3.31
CA LYS A 258 -38.29 3.04 4.71
C LYS A 258 -37.96 4.24 5.60
N ILE A 259 -37.02 5.08 5.18
CA ILE A 259 -36.60 6.31 5.88
C ILE A 259 -36.26 7.34 4.80
N PRO A 260 -37.21 8.20 4.39
CA PRO A 260 -37.01 9.11 3.27
C PRO A 260 -35.82 10.05 3.52
N MET A 261 -34.74 9.85 2.76
CA MET A 261 -33.56 10.71 2.73
C MET A 261 -33.38 11.19 1.29
N LEU A 262 -33.71 12.47 1.05
CA LEU A 262 -33.75 13.05 -0.30
C LEU A 262 -32.38 12.93 -1.00
N ASP A 263 -31.31 13.20 -0.26
CA ASP A 263 -29.93 13.16 -0.77
C ASP A 263 -29.54 11.75 -1.21
N VAL A 264 -29.89 10.72 -0.43
CA VAL A 264 -29.57 9.32 -0.75
C VAL A 264 -30.34 8.83 -1.98
N SER A 265 -31.58 9.29 -2.15
CA SER A 265 -32.39 8.96 -3.32
C SER A 265 -31.75 9.50 -4.60
N GLN A 266 -31.16 10.70 -4.53
CA GLN A 266 -30.43 11.30 -5.64
C GLN A 266 -29.18 10.49 -5.99
N GLU A 267 -28.41 10.03 -5.02
CA GLU A 267 -27.20 9.23 -5.26
C GLU A 267 -27.51 7.91 -6.00
N PHE A 268 -28.60 7.22 -5.66
CA PHE A 268 -29.00 6.01 -6.38
C PHE A 268 -29.55 6.31 -7.79
N ASN A 269 -30.17 7.47 -8.00
CA ASN A 269 -30.56 7.92 -9.35
C ASN A 269 -29.32 8.15 -10.22
N ASP A 270 -28.29 8.79 -9.68
CA ASP A 270 -27.03 9.02 -10.37
C ASP A 270 -26.33 7.69 -10.72
N LEU A 271 -26.32 6.71 -9.80
CA LEU A 271 -25.83 5.35 -10.10
C LEU A 271 -26.64 4.67 -11.22
N THR A 272 -27.96 4.84 -11.21
CA THR A 272 -28.85 4.29 -12.24
C THR A 272 -28.54 4.90 -13.61
N GLU A 273 -28.31 6.21 -13.68
CA GLU A 273 -27.90 6.89 -14.91
C GLU A 273 -26.52 6.43 -15.38
N ARG A 274 -25.54 6.35 -14.48
CA ARG A 274 -24.19 5.82 -14.77
C ARG A 274 -24.27 4.39 -15.34
N LEU A 275 -25.08 3.52 -14.75
CA LEU A 275 -25.30 2.16 -15.25
C LEU A 275 -25.92 2.17 -16.66
N LYS A 276 -26.95 2.99 -16.91
CA LYS A 276 -27.57 3.12 -18.24
C LYS A 276 -26.57 3.58 -19.29
N ASN A 277 -25.72 4.55 -18.95
CA ASN A 277 -24.71 5.08 -19.87
C ASN A 277 -23.60 4.07 -20.17
N LYS A 278 -23.28 3.15 -19.24
CA LYS A 278 -22.30 2.07 -19.47
C LYS A 278 -22.84 0.88 -20.28
N ARG A 279 -24.16 0.74 -20.39
CA ARG A 279 -24.82 -0.33 -21.18
C ARG A 279 -25.04 0.04 -22.65
N LYS A 280 -24.88 1.32 -23.01
CA LYS A 280 -24.94 1.82 -24.41
C LYS A 280 -23.62 1.57 -25.11
#